data_AF-A0A7X8YEH9-F1
#
_entry.id   AF-A0A7X8YEH9-F1
#
_cell.length_a   1.000
_cell.length_b   1.000
_cell.length_c   1.000
_cell.angle_alpha   90.00
_cell.angle_beta   90.00
_cell.angle_gamma   90.00
#
_symmetry.space_group_name_H-M   'P 1'
#
loop_
_entity.id
_entity.type
_entity.pdbx_description
1 polymer ?
#
loop_
_entity_poly.entity_id
_entity_poly.type
_entity_poly.pdbx_seq_one_letter_code
_entity_poly.pdbx_strand_id
1 'polypeptide(L)' 'MTELAESGIPVTVTCRVLKLSRQPYYRWLANPITPSEMVEAYRANALFDAHQDDP' A
#
# COMPACT_ATOMS: atom_id res chain seq x y z
N MET A 1 7.81 -25.39 3.24
CA MET A 1 7.78 -24.11 3.96
C MET A 1 6.60 -23.31 3.43
N THR A 2 5.64 -22.94 4.28
CA THR A 2 4.47 -22.15 3.87
C THR A 2 4.83 -20.68 3.98
N GLU A 3 4.66 -19.93 2.90
CA GLU A 3 4.90 -18.49 2.89
C GLU A 3 3.72 -17.74 3.51
N LEU A 4 4.04 -16.84 4.44
CA LEU A 4 3.07 -16.10 5.24
C LEU A 4 3.11 -14.62 4.86
N ALA A 5 1.93 -13.99 4.81
CA ALA A 5 1.79 -12.54 4.82
C ALA A 5 2.19 -11.99 6.19
N GLU A 6 2.34 -10.66 6.29
CA GLU A 6 2.69 -9.97 7.54
C GLU A 6 1.74 -10.30 8.69
N SER A 7 0.47 -10.55 8.40
CA SER A 7 -0.55 -10.96 9.37
C SER A 7 -0.46 -12.43 9.83
N GLY A 8 0.56 -13.18 9.39
CA GLY A 8 0.72 -14.61 9.70
C GLY A 8 -0.22 -15.53 8.91
N ILE A 9 -1.01 -14.99 7.98
CA ILE A 9 -1.93 -15.73 7.12
C ILE A 9 -1.16 -16.25 5.89
N PRO A 10 -1.34 -17.52 5.46
CA PRO A 10 -0.72 -18.00 4.22
C PRO A 10 -1.08 -17.12 3.03
N VAL A 11 -0.08 -16.72 2.23
CA VAL A 11 -0.30 -15.85 1.05
C VAL A 11 -1.32 -16.46 0.08
N THR A 12 -1.39 -17.80 0.01
CA THR A 12 -2.36 -18.53 -0.80
C THR A 12 -3.81 -18.29 -0.37
N VAL A 13 -4.07 -18.12 0.94
CA VAL A 13 -5.39 -17.78 1.47
C VAL A 13 -5.74 -16.34 1.10
N THR A 14 -4.82 -15.40 1.32
CA THR A 14 -5.00 -13.99 0.96
C THR A 14 -5.29 -13.81 -0.53
N CYS A 15 -4.47 -14.42 -1.39
CA CYS A 15 -4.65 -14.36 -2.85
C CYS A 15 -5.99 -14.97 -3.28
N ARG A 16 -6.45 -16.05 -2.63
CA ARG A 16 -7.75 -16.67 -2.93
C ARG A 16 -8.92 -15.76 -2.56
N VAL A 17 -8.90 -15.16 -1.37
CA VAL A 17 -9.95 -14.23 -0.91
C VAL A 17 -10.03 -13.01 -1.82
N LEU A 18 -8.88 -12.44 -2.18
CA LEU A 18 -8.79 -11.28 -3.07
C LEU A 18 -8.98 -11.62 -4.55
N LYS A 19 -9.11 -12.90 -4.91
CA LYS A 19 -9.21 -13.39 -6.30
C LYS A 19 -8.06 -12.93 -7.19
N LEU A 20 -6.85 -12.89 -6.63
CA LEU A 20 -5.62 -12.53 -7.33
C LEU A 20 -4.73 -13.77 -7.51
N SER A 21 -3.93 -13.78 -8.58
CA SER A 21 -2.80 -14.70 -8.65
C SER A 21 -1.62 -14.19 -7.82
N ARG A 22 -0.68 -15.07 -7.48
CA ARG A 22 0.49 -14.70 -6.67
C ARG A 22 1.40 -13.65 -7.35
N GLN A 23 1.51 -13.69 -8.68
CA GLN A 23 2.38 -12.78 -9.43
C GLN A 23 2.00 -11.28 -9.31
N PRO A 24 0.75 -10.84 -9.54
CA PRO A 24 0.34 -9.46 -9.33
C PRO A 24 0.41 -9.06 -7.85
N TYR A 25 0.15 -9.99 -6.93
CA TYR A 25 0.33 -9.73 -5.49
C TYR A 25 1.77 -9.33 -5.15
N TYR A 26 2.78 -10.09 -5.59
CA TYR A 26 4.18 -9.72 -5.35
C TYR A 26 4.64 -8.49 -6.11
N ARG A 27 4.12 -8.26 -7.33
CA ARG A 27 4.42 -7.05 -8.07
C ARG A 27 3.93 -5.81 -7.33
N TRP A 28 2.71 -5.87 -6.80
CA TRP A 28 2.15 -4.81 -5.96
C TRP A 28 2.96 -4.68 -4.67
N LEU A 29 3.29 -5.78 -3.99
CA LEU A 29 4.06 -5.75 -2.75
C LEU A 29 5.44 -5.10 -2.90
N ALA A 30 6.09 -5.26 -4.07
CA ALA A 30 7.39 -4.66 -4.35
C ALA A 30 7.33 -3.13 -4.54
N ASN A 31 6.18 -2.61 -5.00
CA ASN A 31 5.97 -1.17 -5.18
C ASN A 31 4.47 -0.83 -5.02
N PRO A 32 3.96 -0.79 -3.78
CA PRO A 32 2.53 -0.68 -3.53
C PRO A 32 2.00 0.75 -3.67
N ILE A 33 2.90 1.75 -3.61
CA ILE A 33 2.58 3.17 -3.74
C ILE A 33 3.03 3.66 -5.11
N THR A 34 2.13 4.31 -5.84
CA THR A 34 2.40 4.90 -7.14
C THR A 34 3.05 6.29 -7.01
N PRO A 35 3.75 6.77 -8.05
CA PRO A 35 4.27 8.14 -8.05
C PRO A 35 3.19 9.22 -7.90
N SER A 36 1.97 8.99 -8.41
CA SER A 36 0.86 9.94 -8.25
C SER A 36 0.44 10.06 -6.79
N GLU A 37 0.26 8.93 -6.09
CA GLU A 37 -0.08 8.92 -4.67
C GLU A 37 0.98 9.62 -3.82
N MET A 38 2.27 9.45 -4.15
CA MET A 38 3.35 10.19 -3.49
C MET A 38 3.23 11.70 -3.70
N VAL A 39 2.99 12.15 -4.93
CA VAL A 39 2.85 13.59 -5.25
C VAL A 39 1.61 14.17 -4.56
N GLU A 40 0.50 13.43 -4.55
CA GLU A 40 -0.73 13.82 -3.87
C GLU A 40 -0.53 13.94 -2.36
N ALA A 41 0.17 13.00 -1.73
CA ALA A 41 0.51 13.05 -0.31
C ALA A 41 1.38 14.28 0.01
N TYR A 42 2.40 14.58 -0.79
CA TYR A 42 3.22 15.78 -0.58
C TYR A 42 2.42 17.07 -0.70
N ARG A 43 1.49 17.15 -1.66
CA ARG A 43 0.62 18.32 -1.83
C ARG A 43 -0.35 18.48 -0.66
N ALA A 44 -0.95 17.38 -0.20
CA ALA A 44 -1.83 17.39 0.95
C ALA A 44 -1.09 17.86 2.21
N ASN A 45 0.13 17.36 2.45
CA ASN A 45 0.96 17.81 3.56
C ASN A 45 1.35 19.28 3.43
N ALA A 46 1.75 19.75 2.25
CA ALA A 46 2.08 21.15 2.04
C ALA A 46 0.90 22.09 2.34
N LEU A 47 -0.32 21.68 1.98
CA LEU A 47 -1.53 22.43 2.34
C LEU A 47 -1.76 22.41 3.86
N PHE A 48 -1.65 21.24 4.49
CA PHE A 48 -1.82 21.11 5.94
C PHE A 48 -0.80 21.95 6.71
N ASP A 49 0.48 21.85 6.36
CA ASP A 49 1.59 22.60 6.94
C ASP A 49 1.37 24.12 6.79
N ALA A 50 0.86 24.57 5.64
CA ALA A 50 0.58 25.99 5.41
C ALA A 50 -0.54 26.56 6.28
N HIS A 51 -1.46 25.72 6.79
CA HIS A 51 -2.59 26.14 7.63
C HIS A 51 -2.38 25.77 9.12
N GLN A 52 -1.23 25.21 9.51
CA GLN A 52 -1.02 24.77 10.90
C GLN A 52 -1.03 25.91 11.92
N ASP A 53 -0.62 27.12 11.49
CA ASP A 53 -0.55 28.31 12.35
C ASP A 53 -1.80 29.21 12.25
N ASP A 54 -2.78 28.86 11.40
CA ASP A 54 -4.07 29.54 11.34
C ASP A 54 -5.00 29.00 12.46
N PRO A 55 -5.51 29.86 13.37
CA PRO A 55 -6.29 29.44 14.54
C PRO A 55 -7.69 28.87 14.23
#